data_AF-A0A955DR82-F1
#
_entry.id   AF-A0A955DR82-F1
#
_cell.length_a   1.000
_cell.length_b   1.000
_cell.length_c   1.000
_cell.angle_alpha   90.00
_cell.angle_beta   90.00
_cell.angle_gamma   90.00
#
_symmetry.space_group_name_H-M   'P 1'
#
loop_
_entity.id
_entity.type
_entity.pdbx_description
1 polymer ?
#
loop_
_entity_poly.entity_id
_entity_poly.type
_entity_poly.pdbx_seq_one_letter_code
_entity_poly.pdbx_strand_id
1 'polypeptide(L)'
;MNAWLAQADQIAVQTPNLTVMAWYFHSYFWVFIVAFIVSLLATPIIRRIAIALDVIDHPDETRKQHARPIAYMGGVAVMLGVLAGIAVSYYQFLSQYMNTPEVLTTIDVVNSLAQTHRAVPLAVVIGIFAIAITGLGDDMWGAHPRLKIAGQLVAAAALAISNIGVTVAAGALQPIFGPANEPLFQIGTFIFPNYQLYYWIGTALIAVFVLGGCNAANLIDGLDGLLSGVTGMVMIGLLLISLL
;
A
#
# COMPACT_ATOMS: atom_id res chain seq x y z
N MET A 1 16.28 14.22 -15.67
CA MET A 1 15.68 13.43 -16.75
C MET A 1 15.55 12.01 -16.24
N ASN A 2 14.37 11.59 -15.78
CA ASN A 2 14.19 10.21 -15.33
C ASN A 2 13.93 9.37 -16.58
N ALA A 3 14.88 8.51 -16.94
CA ALA A 3 14.84 7.60 -18.08
C ALA A 3 13.55 6.75 -18.15
N TRP A 4 12.83 6.65 -17.03
CA TRP A 4 11.56 5.94 -16.87
C TRP A 4 10.43 6.43 -17.77
N LEU A 5 10.27 7.75 -17.99
CA LEU A 5 9.13 8.27 -18.76
C LEU A 5 9.25 8.01 -20.26
N ALA A 6 10.47 8.01 -20.81
CA ALA A 6 10.72 7.71 -22.23
C ALA A 6 10.58 6.21 -22.56
N GLN A 7 10.72 5.33 -21.57
CA GLN A 7 10.54 3.89 -21.73
C GLN A 7 9.07 3.44 -21.66
N ALA A 8 8.20 4.23 -21.04
CA ALA A 8 6.78 3.90 -20.87
C ALA A 8 6.01 3.83 -22.21
N ASP A 9 6.39 4.65 -23.20
CA ASP A 9 5.74 4.70 -24.52
C ASP A 9 6.14 3.54 -25.46
N GLN A 10 7.16 2.75 -25.14
CA GLN A 10 7.74 1.72 -26.03
C GLN A 10 7.36 0.28 -25.65
N ILE A 11 6.69 0.05 -24.51
CA ILE A 11 6.22 -1.27 -24.12
C ILE A 11 4.79 -1.42 -24.64
N ALA A 12 4.65 -2.04 -25.82
CA ALA A 12 3.35 -2.55 -26.23
C ALA A 12 2.82 -3.41 -25.07
N VAL A 13 1.70 -2.99 -24.48
CA VAL A 13 1.00 -3.71 -23.41
C VAL A 13 0.48 -5.01 -24.04
N GLN A 14 1.33 -6.04 -24.09
CA GLN A 14 0.86 -7.40 -24.29
C GLN A 14 0.00 -7.71 -23.08
N THR A 15 -1.27 -8.04 -23.29
CA THR A 15 -2.11 -8.59 -22.23
C THR A 15 -1.34 -9.77 -21.62
N PRO A 16 -1.20 -9.83 -20.28
CA PRO A 16 -0.50 -10.93 -19.66
C PRO A 16 -1.21 -12.21 -20.07
N ASN A 17 -0.49 -13.12 -20.72
CA ASN A 17 -1.02 -14.44 -20.97
C ASN A 17 -1.10 -15.21 -19.63
N LEU A 18 -1.89 -16.27 -19.60
CA LEU A 18 -2.12 -17.05 -18.38
C LEU A 18 -0.83 -17.53 -17.70
N THR A 19 0.24 -17.75 -18.47
CA THR A 19 1.54 -18.16 -17.93
C THR A 19 2.22 -17.03 -17.16
N VAL A 20 2.17 -15.79 -17.64
CA VAL A 20 2.70 -14.62 -16.92
C VAL A 20 1.89 -14.36 -15.65
N MET A 21 0.56 -14.42 -15.71
CA MET A 21 -0.31 -14.26 -14.53
C MET A 21 -0.01 -15.32 -13.47
N ALA A 22 0.10 -16.59 -13.86
CA ALA A 22 0.43 -17.69 -12.96
C ALA A 22 1.82 -17.52 -12.32
N TRP A 23 2.78 -16.99 -13.08
CA TRP A 23 4.12 -16.70 -12.58
C TRP A 23 4.11 -15.61 -11.50
N TYR A 24 3.39 -14.50 -11.73
CA TYR A 24 3.23 -13.44 -10.73
C TYR A 24 2.53 -13.95 -9.47
N PHE A 25 1.44 -14.70 -9.64
CA PHE A 25 0.73 -15.29 -8.51
C PHE A 25 1.64 -16.21 -7.68
N HIS A 26 2.37 -17.12 -8.33
CA HIS A 26 3.28 -18.05 -7.66
C HIS A 26 4.41 -17.34 -6.91
N SER A 27 4.95 -16.28 -7.51
CA SER A 27 6.03 -15.46 -6.94
C SER A 27 5.64 -14.84 -5.60
N TYR A 28 4.44 -14.25 -5.53
CA TYR A 28 3.94 -13.60 -4.31
C TYR A 28 3.14 -14.53 -3.38
N PHE A 29 2.89 -15.78 -3.78
CA PHE A 29 2.14 -16.75 -2.99
C PHE A 29 2.78 -16.97 -1.60
N TRP A 30 4.10 -17.12 -1.55
CA TRP A 30 4.82 -17.32 -0.29
C TRP A 30 4.79 -16.09 0.63
N VAL A 31 4.77 -14.88 0.04
CA VAL A 31 4.60 -13.63 0.80
C VAL A 31 3.25 -13.65 1.53
N PHE A 32 2.18 -14.05 0.84
CA PHE A 32 0.85 -14.19 1.44
C PHE A 32 0.81 -15.25 2.55
N ILE A 33 1.35 -16.44 2.29
CA ILE A 33 1.34 -17.54 3.28
C ILE A 33 2.08 -17.16 4.56
N VAL A 34 3.27 -16.55 4.44
CA VAL A 34 4.03 -16.10 5.61
C VAL A 34 3.30 -15.02 6.37
N ALA A 35 2.77 -14.00 5.68
CA ALA A 35 1.99 -12.94 6.32
C ALA A 35 0.76 -13.49 7.07
N PHE A 36 0.05 -14.44 6.47
CA PHE A 36 -1.11 -15.11 7.06
C PHE A 36 -0.74 -15.92 8.31
N ILE A 37 0.29 -16.78 8.22
CA ILE A 37 0.73 -17.62 9.34
C ILE A 37 1.22 -16.74 10.50
N VAL A 38 2.03 -15.72 10.22
CA VAL A 38 2.55 -14.82 11.26
C VAL A 38 1.42 -14.06 11.92
N SER A 39 0.47 -13.51 11.17
CA SER A 39 -0.71 -12.83 11.74
C SER A 39 -1.55 -13.78 12.62
N LEU A 40 -1.81 -15.00 12.13
CA LEU A 40 -2.58 -16.03 12.84
C LEU A 40 -1.93 -16.42 14.17
N LEU A 41 -0.61 -16.60 14.19
CA LEU A 41 0.14 -16.95 15.40
C LEU A 41 0.36 -15.76 16.34
N ALA A 42 0.54 -14.55 15.79
CA ALA A 42 0.72 -13.33 16.57
C ALA A 42 -0.57 -12.95 17.32
N THR A 43 -1.74 -13.19 16.72
CA THR A 43 -3.05 -12.82 17.30
C THR A 43 -3.25 -13.31 18.74
N PRO A 44 -3.12 -14.62 19.07
CA PRO A 44 -3.26 -15.08 20.45
C PRO A 44 -2.14 -14.59 21.37
N ILE A 45 -0.93 -14.34 20.86
CA ILE A 45 0.21 -13.82 21.64
C ILE A 45 -0.06 -12.37 22.05
N ILE A 46 -0.40 -11.52 21.07
CA ILE A 46 -0.72 -10.11 21.30
C ILE A 46 -1.92 -9.97 22.22
N ARG A 47 -2.94 -10.84 22.09
CA ARG A 47 -4.05 -10.88 23.04
C ARG A 47 -3.59 -11.12 24.48
N ARG A 48 -2.68 -12.08 24.72
CA ARG A 48 -2.14 -12.34 26.06
C ARG A 48 -1.36 -11.15 26.60
N ILE A 49 -0.57 -10.50 25.75
CA ILE A 49 0.19 -9.29 26.11
C ILE A 49 -0.75 -8.14 26.47
N ALA A 50 -1.79 -7.89 25.67
CA ALA A 50 -2.77 -6.85 25.94
C ALA A 50 -3.48 -7.05 27.29
N ILE A 51 -3.83 -8.30 27.62
CA ILE A 51 -4.43 -8.64 28.92
C ILE A 51 -3.42 -8.42 30.06
N ALA A 52 -2.16 -8.82 29.88
CA ALA A 52 -1.12 -8.67 30.90
C ALA A 52 -0.74 -7.20 31.16
N LEU A 53 -0.88 -6.33 30.15
CA LEU A 53 -0.60 -4.90 30.24
C LEU A 53 -1.83 -4.06 30.62
N ASP A 54 -2.97 -4.70 30.91
CA ASP A 54 -4.26 -4.05 31.18
C ASP A 54 -4.70 -3.06 30.07
N VAL A 55 -4.28 -3.32 28.83
CA VAL A 55 -4.70 -2.55 27.65
C VAL A 55 -5.94 -3.23 27.07
N ILE A 56 -7.05 -3.05 27.78
CA ILE A 56 -8.29 -3.77 27.54
C ILE A 56 -9.47 -2.80 27.51
N ASP A 57 -10.41 -3.03 26.58
CA ASP A 57 -11.70 -2.35 26.57
C ASP A 57 -12.60 -2.89 27.68
N HIS A 58 -12.79 -2.08 28.71
CA HIS A 58 -13.80 -2.34 29.74
C HIS A 58 -15.17 -1.93 29.19
N PRO A 59 -16.19 -2.81 29.21
CA PRO A 59 -17.47 -2.53 28.58
C PRO A 59 -18.23 -1.39 29.30
N ASP A 60 -18.46 -0.27 28.61
CA ASP A 60 -19.40 0.77 29.04
C ASP A 60 -20.85 0.37 28.67
N GLU A 61 -21.71 0.28 29.69
CA GLU A 61 -23.08 -0.27 29.65
C GLU A 61 -24.06 0.48 28.71
N THR A 62 -23.68 1.63 28.14
CA THR A 62 -24.60 2.49 27.38
C THR A 62 -24.53 2.31 25.86
N ARG A 63 -23.53 1.60 25.32
CA ARG A 63 -23.37 1.44 23.85
C ARG A 63 -22.76 0.11 23.34
N LYS A 64 -22.17 -0.75 24.18
CA LYS A 64 -21.47 -1.98 23.75
C LYS A 64 -22.14 -3.25 24.32
N GLN A 65 -22.65 -4.14 23.47
CA GLN A 65 -23.36 -5.37 23.87
C GLN A 65 -22.43 -6.57 24.23
N HIS A 66 -21.13 -6.34 24.45
CA HIS A 66 -20.17 -7.41 24.72
C HIS A 66 -19.94 -7.61 26.23
N ALA A 67 -20.20 -8.83 26.71
CA ALA A 67 -20.07 -9.20 28.12
C ALA A 67 -18.63 -9.54 28.57
N ARG A 68 -17.62 -9.40 27.69
CA ARG A 68 -16.23 -9.78 27.98
C ARG A 68 -15.26 -8.68 27.53
N PRO A 69 -14.17 -8.45 28.28
CA PRO A 69 -13.14 -7.50 27.89
C PRO A 69 -12.52 -7.86 26.53
N ILE A 70 -12.41 -6.88 25.62
CA ILE A 70 -11.84 -7.06 24.27
C ILE A 70 -10.45 -6.41 24.25
N ALA A 71 -9.46 -7.10 23.68
CA ALA A 71 -8.09 -6.60 23.58
C ALA A 71 -7.95 -5.57 22.44
N TYR A 72 -7.46 -4.35 22.74
CA TYR A 72 -7.32 -3.25 21.77
C TYR A 72 -6.15 -3.41 20.79
N MET A 73 -5.29 -4.42 20.92
CA MET A 73 -4.05 -4.55 20.12
C MET A 73 -4.17 -5.49 18.90
N GLY A 74 -5.37 -5.82 18.44
CA GLY A 74 -5.56 -6.73 17.29
C GLY A 74 -4.81 -6.28 16.03
N GLY A 75 -4.79 -4.96 15.75
CA GLY A 75 -4.05 -4.39 14.61
C GLY A 75 -2.54 -4.60 14.67
N VAL A 76 -1.95 -4.73 15.86
CA VAL A 76 -0.51 -5.00 16.03
C VAL A 76 -0.18 -6.41 15.53
N ALA A 77 -1.04 -7.40 15.77
CA ALA A 77 -0.83 -8.75 15.24
C ALA A 77 -0.86 -8.78 13.71
N VAL A 78 -1.80 -8.05 13.10
CA VAL A 78 -1.88 -7.90 11.64
C VAL A 78 -0.65 -7.18 11.09
N MET A 79 -0.20 -6.12 11.74
CA MET A 79 1.03 -5.40 11.37
C MET A 79 2.24 -6.34 11.35
N LEU A 80 2.40 -7.20 12.35
CA LEU A 80 3.50 -8.18 12.37
C LEU A 80 3.45 -9.13 11.16
N GLY A 81 2.25 -9.57 10.76
CA GLY A 81 2.05 -10.34 9.53
C GLY A 81 2.47 -9.56 8.27
N VAL A 82 2.04 -8.31 8.15
CA VAL A 82 2.41 -7.42 7.02
C VAL A 82 3.92 -7.22 6.96
N LEU A 83 4.58 -6.91 8.08
CA LEU A 83 6.03 -6.72 8.13
C LEU A 83 6.80 -8.00 7.77
N ALA A 84 6.32 -9.17 8.21
CA ALA A 84 6.91 -10.44 7.82
C ALA A 84 6.77 -10.70 6.31
N GLY A 85 5.61 -10.40 5.72
CA GLY A 85 5.41 -10.48 4.26
C GLY A 85 6.35 -9.53 3.50
N ILE A 86 6.48 -8.28 3.96
CA ILE A 86 7.42 -7.30 3.39
C ILE A 86 8.86 -7.84 3.47
N ALA A 87 9.27 -8.39 4.61
CA ALA A 87 10.61 -8.96 4.77
C ALA A 87 10.87 -10.11 3.78
N VAL A 88 9.90 -11.00 3.56
CA VAL A 88 10.00 -12.07 2.55
C VAL A 88 10.12 -11.48 1.14
N SER A 89 9.32 -10.48 0.81
CA SER A 89 9.39 -9.79 -0.49
C SER A 89 10.77 -9.16 -0.74
N TYR A 90 11.35 -8.51 0.27
CA TYR A 90 12.71 -7.95 0.20
C TYR A 90 13.78 -9.04 0.09
N TYR A 91 13.63 -10.14 0.82
CA TYR A 91 14.55 -11.28 0.75
C TYR A 91 14.54 -11.91 -0.64
N GLN A 92 13.37 -12.14 -1.24
CA GLN A 92 13.23 -12.67 -2.59
C GLN A 92 13.84 -11.72 -3.63
N PHE A 93 13.58 -10.41 -3.51
CA PHE A 93 14.18 -9.40 -4.38
C PHE A 93 15.72 -9.39 -4.30
N LEU A 94 16.28 -9.40 -3.08
CA LEU A 94 17.73 -9.42 -2.88
C LEU A 94 18.37 -10.73 -3.37
N SER A 95 17.73 -11.87 -3.12
CA SER A 95 18.16 -13.17 -3.62
C SER A 95 18.20 -13.19 -5.14
N GLN A 96 17.18 -12.64 -5.81
CA GLN A 96 17.17 -12.51 -7.26
C GLN A 96 18.33 -11.62 -7.75
N TYR A 97 18.54 -10.46 -7.11
CA TYR A 97 19.61 -9.51 -7.47
C TYR A 97 21.02 -10.11 -7.30
N MET A 98 21.26 -10.91 -6.27
CA MET A 98 22.58 -11.52 -6.04
C MET A 98 22.85 -12.74 -6.94
N ASN A 99 21.81 -13.41 -7.43
CA ASN A 99 21.94 -14.63 -8.23
C ASN A 99 21.83 -14.40 -9.75
N THR A 100 21.61 -13.17 -10.21
CA THR A 100 21.63 -12.83 -11.64
C THR A 100 23.06 -12.87 -12.19
N PRO A 101 23.39 -13.77 -13.13
CA PRO A 101 24.72 -13.80 -13.75
C PRO A 101 24.99 -12.50 -14.51
N GLU A 102 26.22 -11.98 -14.39
CA GLU A 102 26.68 -10.75 -15.05
C GLU A 102 26.59 -10.80 -16.59
N VAL A 103 26.41 -12.00 -17.17
CA VAL A 103 26.39 -12.27 -18.60
C VAL A 103 24.96 -12.63 -19.04
N LEU A 104 24.06 -11.65 -19.04
CA LEU A 104 22.79 -11.74 -19.76
C LEU A 104 22.88 -10.91 -21.05
N THR A 105 22.46 -11.47 -22.17
CA THR A 105 22.30 -10.69 -23.41
C THR A 105 21.26 -9.59 -23.18
N THR A 106 21.31 -8.50 -23.94
CA THR A 106 20.38 -7.35 -23.77
C THR A 106 18.89 -7.76 -23.81
N ILE A 107 18.55 -8.87 -24.46
CA ILE A 107 17.19 -9.44 -24.51
C ILE A 107 16.85 -10.19 -23.21
N ASP A 108 17.79 -10.94 -22.64
CA ASP A 108 17.58 -11.63 -21.36
C ASP A 108 17.46 -10.64 -20.20
N VAL A 109 18.18 -9.51 -20.26
CA VAL A 109 18.07 -8.42 -19.26
C VAL A 109 16.67 -7.80 -19.31
N VAL A 110 16.11 -7.54 -20.49
CA VAL A 110 14.75 -6.97 -20.60
C VAL A 110 13.69 -7.95 -20.10
N ASN A 111 13.82 -9.25 -20.41
CA ASN A 111 12.89 -10.27 -19.93
C ASN A 111 13.01 -10.52 -18.41
N SER A 112 14.21 -10.42 -17.84
CA SER A 112 14.41 -10.54 -16.38
C SER A 112 13.94 -9.31 -15.61
N LEU A 113 14.04 -8.10 -16.19
CA LEU A 113 13.46 -6.87 -15.64
C LEU A 113 11.92 -6.86 -15.71
N ALA A 114 11.32 -7.47 -16.74
CA ALA A 114 9.87 -7.64 -16.82
C ALA A 114 9.32 -8.67 -15.81
N GLN A 115 10.18 -9.54 -15.26
CA GLN A 115 9.85 -10.57 -14.27
C GLN A 115 10.62 -10.35 -12.95
N THR A 116 10.88 -9.10 -12.56
CA THR A 116 11.51 -8.83 -11.26
C THR A 116 10.45 -8.72 -10.18
N HIS A 117 10.67 -9.40 -9.06
CA HIS A 117 9.92 -9.12 -7.84
C HIS A 117 10.16 -7.67 -7.47
N ARG A 118 9.11 -6.85 -7.40
CA ARG A 118 9.26 -5.47 -6.93
C ARG A 118 9.14 -5.48 -5.42
N ALA A 119 10.21 -5.04 -4.75
CA ALA A 119 10.18 -4.76 -3.32
C ALA A 119 9.19 -3.62 -3.03
N VAL A 120 8.54 -3.68 -1.87
CA VAL A 120 7.61 -2.63 -1.44
C VAL A 120 8.36 -1.31 -1.29
N PRO A 121 7.96 -0.21 -1.95
CA PRO A 121 8.68 1.06 -1.87
C PRO A 121 8.80 1.54 -0.42
N LEU A 122 9.96 2.09 -0.04
CA LEU A 122 10.20 2.56 1.33
C LEU A 122 9.16 3.61 1.77
N ALA A 123 8.69 4.44 0.84
CA ALA A 123 7.60 5.39 1.05
C ALA A 123 6.31 4.73 1.56
N VAL A 124 5.96 3.55 1.02
CA VAL A 124 4.80 2.77 1.46
C VAL A 124 5.04 2.21 2.86
N VAL A 125 6.24 1.72 3.15
CA VAL A 125 6.62 1.23 4.49
C VAL A 125 6.49 2.34 5.53
N ILE A 126 7.02 3.53 5.24
CA ILE A 126 6.89 4.71 6.11
C ILE A 126 5.40 5.06 6.31
N GLY A 127 4.60 5.02 5.25
CA GLY A 127 3.15 5.24 5.32
C GLY A 127 2.44 4.22 6.24
N ILE A 128 2.77 2.93 6.11
CA ILE A 128 2.22 1.86 6.95
C ILE A 128 2.53 2.12 8.43
N PHE A 129 3.77 2.47 8.77
CA PHE A 129 4.14 2.81 10.15
C PHE A 129 3.42 4.06 10.65
N ALA A 130 3.34 5.12 9.84
CA ALA A 130 2.65 6.34 10.21
C ALA A 130 1.17 6.09 10.53
N ILE A 131 0.45 5.35 9.68
CA ILE A 131 -0.95 5.00 9.91
C ILE A 131 -1.12 4.10 11.13
N ALA A 132 -0.25 3.10 11.31
CA ALA A 132 -0.38 2.18 12.43
C ALA A 132 -0.08 2.82 13.79
N ILE A 133 0.93 3.70 13.87
CA ILE A 133 1.20 4.47 15.09
C ILE A 133 0.01 5.39 15.38
N THR A 134 -0.55 6.02 14.34
CA THR A 134 -1.71 6.90 14.49
C THR A 134 -2.95 6.14 14.96
N GLY A 135 -3.22 4.96 14.39
CA GLY A 135 -4.34 4.10 14.77
C GLY A 135 -4.17 3.54 16.18
N LEU A 136 -3.00 2.97 16.50
CA LEU A 136 -2.72 2.46 17.84
C LEU A 136 -2.82 3.57 18.90
N GLY A 137 -2.30 4.76 18.60
CA GLY A 137 -2.39 5.90 19.51
C GLY A 137 -3.82 6.41 19.69
N ASP A 138 -4.65 6.32 18.66
CA ASP A 138 -6.08 6.62 18.76
C ASP A 138 -6.81 5.63 19.65
N ASP A 139 -6.58 4.33 19.45
CA ASP A 139 -7.21 3.25 20.23
C ASP A 139 -6.82 3.30 21.71
N MET A 140 -5.55 3.63 22.00
CA MET A 140 -5.04 3.64 23.38
C MET A 140 -5.33 4.94 24.14
N TRP A 141 -5.29 6.10 23.48
CA TRP A 141 -5.34 7.40 24.15
C TRP A 141 -6.53 8.28 23.76
N GLY A 142 -7.41 7.82 22.85
CA GLY A 142 -8.51 8.64 22.35
C GLY A 142 -8.00 9.91 21.68
N ALA A 143 -7.09 9.77 20.72
CA ALA A 143 -6.37 10.88 20.12
C ALA A 143 -7.31 11.94 19.53
N HIS A 144 -7.00 13.22 19.75
CA HIS A 144 -7.78 14.31 19.17
C HIS A 144 -7.81 14.22 17.63
N PRO A 145 -8.94 14.56 16.98
CA PRO A 145 -9.09 14.41 15.52
C PRO A 145 -7.98 15.08 14.69
N ARG A 146 -7.43 16.20 15.18
CA ARG A 146 -6.32 16.91 14.52
C ARG A 146 -5.03 16.09 14.50
N LEU A 147 -4.74 15.33 15.55
CA LEU A 147 -3.55 14.49 15.63
C LEU A 147 -3.67 13.28 14.70
N LYS A 148 -4.89 12.73 14.57
CA LYS A 148 -5.21 11.66 13.61
C LYS A 148 -4.97 12.12 12.18
N ILE A 149 -5.49 13.30 11.83
CA ILE A 149 -5.27 13.90 10.52
C ILE A 149 -3.78 14.19 10.27
N ALA A 150 -3.05 14.69 11.28
CA ALA A 150 -1.61 14.94 11.14
C ALA A 150 -0.83 13.65 10.80
N GLY A 151 -1.10 12.55 11.51
CA GLY A 151 -0.46 11.26 11.23
C GLY A 151 -0.83 10.68 9.85
N GLN A 152 -2.09 10.81 9.44
CA GLN A 152 -2.54 10.45 8.09
C GLN A 152 -1.87 11.30 7.01
N LEU A 153 -1.65 12.59 7.25
CA LEU A 153 -0.94 13.48 6.34
C LEU A 153 0.55 13.14 6.23
N VAL A 154 1.19 12.65 7.30
CA VAL A 154 2.57 12.12 7.22
C VAL A 154 2.63 10.92 6.27
N ALA A 155 1.66 10.00 6.38
CA ALA A 155 1.58 8.86 5.46
C ALA A 155 1.35 9.31 4.01
N ALA A 156 0.43 10.25 3.78
CA ALA A 156 0.17 10.82 2.46
C ALA A 156 1.41 11.52 1.87
N ALA A 157 2.13 12.29 2.69
CA ALA A 157 3.35 12.97 2.27
C ALA A 157 4.46 11.97 1.91
N ALA A 158 4.65 10.89 2.70
CA ALA A 158 5.61 9.85 2.39
C ALA A 158 5.35 9.22 1.00
N LEU A 159 4.09 8.90 0.71
CA LEU A 159 3.67 8.38 -0.60
C LEU A 159 3.87 9.40 -1.73
N ALA A 160 3.60 10.68 -1.48
CA ALA A 160 3.76 11.74 -2.47
C ALA A 160 5.22 11.93 -2.91
N ILE A 161 6.20 11.72 -2.01
CA ILE A 161 7.64 11.81 -2.34
C ILE A 161 8.04 10.79 -3.42
N SER A 162 7.40 9.61 -3.42
CA SER A 162 7.71 8.53 -4.37
C SER A 162 7.03 8.66 -5.73
N ASN A 163 6.39 9.79 -6.04
CA ASN A 163 5.63 10.02 -7.27
C ASN A 163 4.52 8.99 -7.55
N ILE A 164 4.15 8.14 -6.57
CA ILE A 164 3.10 7.10 -6.73
C ILE A 164 1.80 7.72 -7.24
N GLY A 165 1.38 8.83 -6.65
CA GLY A 165 0.17 9.53 -7.05
C GLY A 165 0.28 10.13 -8.43
N VAL A 166 1.46 10.62 -8.80
CA VAL A 166 1.73 11.17 -10.15
C VAL A 166 1.62 10.08 -11.20
N THR A 167 2.14 8.88 -10.92
CA THR A 167 2.00 7.72 -11.81
C THR A 167 0.55 7.30 -11.98
N VAL A 168 -0.22 7.23 -10.88
CA VAL A 168 -1.66 6.92 -10.94
C VAL A 168 -2.42 7.99 -11.73
N ALA A 169 -2.16 9.27 -11.47
CA ALA A 169 -2.78 10.37 -12.17
C ALA A 169 -2.42 10.39 -13.65
N ALA A 170 -1.16 10.14 -14.00
CA ALA A 170 -0.71 10.04 -15.39
C ALA A 170 -1.45 8.92 -16.14
N GLY A 171 -1.61 7.74 -15.54
CA GLY A 171 -2.36 6.64 -16.16
C GLY A 171 -3.81 7.00 -16.51
N ALA A 172 -4.46 7.82 -15.67
CA ALA A 172 -5.83 8.28 -15.91
C ALA A 172 -5.93 9.50 -16.85
N LEU A 173 -4.95 10.41 -16.81
CA LEU A 173 -5.03 11.72 -17.47
C LEU A 173 -4.26 11.80 -18.78
N GLN A 174 -3.23 10.98 -18.99
CA GLN A 174 -2.45 10.96 -20.24
C GLN A 174 -3.32 10.69 -21.48
N PRO A 175 -4.34 9.81 -21.47
CA PRO A 175 -5.22 9.63 -22.63
C PRO A 175 -6.03 10.87 -23.00
N ILE A 176 -6.22 11.81 -22.07
CA ILE A 176 -7.03 13.02 -22.25
C ILE A 176 -6.14 14.22 -22.59
N PHE A 177 -5.01 14.37 -21.90
CA PHE A 177 -4.15 15.56 -21.97
C PHE A 177 -2.86 15.35 -22.77
N GLY A 178 -2.51 14.12 -23.13
CA GLY A 178 -1.28 13.76 -23.83
C GLY A 178 -0.11 13.47 -22.90
N PRO A 179 1.11 13.25 -23.41
CA PRO A 179 2.29 12.94 -22.60
C PRO A 179 2.65 14.03 -21.58
N ALA A 180 3.32 13.63 -20.48
CA ALA A 180 3.65 14.53 -19.37
C ALA A 180 4.59 15.70 -19.74
N ASN A 181 5.40 15.51 -20.78
CA ASN A 181 6.34 16.50 -21.31
C ASN A 181 5.70 17.49 -22.30
N GLU A 182 4.49 17.21 -22.78
CA GLU A 182 3.78 18.13 -23.66
C GLU A 182 3.22 19.33 -22.87
N PRO A 183 3.13 20.51 -23.51
CA PRO A 183 2.55 21.69 -22.88
C PRO A 183 1.04 21.50 -22.70
N LEU A 184 0.56 21.65 -21.46
CA LEU A 184 -0.86 21.80 -21.17
C LEU A 184 -1.37 23.13 -21.72
N PHE A 185 -0.61 24.20 -21.48
CA PHE A 185 -0.82 25.49 -22.11
C PHE A 185 0.50 26.24 -22.26
N GLN A 186 0.59 27.07 -23.30
CA GLN A 186 1.75 27.90 -23.60
C GLN A 186 1.30 29.32 -23.91
N ILE A 187 1.91 30.31 -23.23
CA ILE A 187 1.69 31.74 -23.46
C ILE A 187 3.04 32.40 -23.69
N GLY A 188 3.36 32.69 -24.96
CA GLY A 188 4.69 33.18 -25.34
C GLY A 188 5.79 32.19 -24.97
N THR A 189 6.71 32.62 -24.10
CA THR A 189 7.81 31.79 -23.56
C THR A 189 7.43 31.00 -22.31
N PHE A 190 6.27 31.28 -21.72
CA PHE A 190 5.80 30.54 -20.55
C PHE A 190 5.17 29.22 -20.99
N ILE A 191 5.74 28.11 -20.52
CA ILE A 191 5.29 26.74 -20.82
C ILE A 191 4.82 26.10 -19.52
N PHE A 192 3.56 25.67 -19.47
CA PHE A 192 3.03 24.87 -18.37
C PHE A 192 2.84 23.42 -18.84
N PRO A 193 3.71 22.48 -18.45
CA PRO A 193 3.64 21.11 -18.94
C PRO A 193 2.56 20.29 -18.23
N ASN A 194 2.04 19.27 -18.92
CA ASN A 194 1.07 18.31 -18.39
C ASN A 194 1.51 17.66 -17.08
N TYR A 195 2.81 17.44 -16.88
CA TYR A 195 3.38 16.91 -15.63
C TYR A 195 2.91 17.68 -14.38
N GLN A 196 2.78 19.02 -14.46
CA GLN A 196 2.34 19.82 -13.31
C GLN A 196 0.91 19.46 -12.91
N LEU A 197 0.02 19.27 -13.89
CA LEU A 197 -1.35 18.82 -13.66
C LEU A 197 -1.37 17.45 -12.98
N TYR A 198 -0.56 16.50 -13.47
CA TYR A 198 -0.49 15.14 -12.92
C TYR A 198 0.08 15.13 -11.51
N TYR A 199 1.05 16.01 -11.24
CA TYR A 199 1.62 16.17 -9.92
C TYR A 199 0.59 16.65 -8.89
N TRP A 200 -0.13 17.72 -9.19
CA TRP A 200 -1.13 18.28 -8.27
C TRP A 200 -2.31 17.33 -8.06
N ILE A 201 -2.85 16.77 -9.14
CA ILE A 201 -3.97 15.81 -9.05
C ILE A 201 -3.52 14.54 -8.33
N GLY A 202 -2.35 14.00 -8.66
CA GLY A 202 -1.80 12.80 -8.04
C GLY A 202 -1.55 12.96 -6.54
N THR A 203 -1.02 14.11 -6.13
CA THR A 203 -0.80 14.43 -4.72
C THR A 203 -2.13 14.56 -3.97
N ALA A 204 -3.11 15.26 -4.54
CA ALA A 204 -4.44 15.38 -3.96
C ALA A 204 -5.14 14.02 -3.85
N LEU A 205 -5.01 13.17 -4.87
CA LEU A 205 -5.58 11.81 -4.89
C LEU A 205 -4.99 10.97 -3.76
N ILE A 206 -3.67 10.95 -3.55
CA ILE A 206 -3.07 10.25 -2.41
C ILE A 206 -3.66 10.74 -1.09
N ALA A 207 -3.71 12.05 -0.88
CA ALA A 207 -4.23 12.61 0.37
C ALA A 207 -5.69 12.18 0.59
N VAL A 208 -6.55 12.29 -0.43
CA VAL A 208 -7.94 11.86 -0.35
C VAL A 208 -8.06 10.36 -0.07
N PHE A 209 -7.27 9.51 -0.72
CA PHE A 209 -7.32 8.06 -0.48
C PHE A 209 -6.81 7.67 0.91
N VAL A 210 -5.74 8.30 1.39
CA VAL A 210 -5.19 8.01 2.72
C VAL A 210 -6.15 8.51 3.81
N LEU A 211 -6.51 9.79 3.79
CA LEU A 211 -7.41 10.35 4.81
C LEU A 211 -8.81 9.73 4.69
N GLY A 212 -9.36 9.66 3.48
CA GLY A 212 -10.67 9.08 3.22
C GLY A 212 -10.73 7.61 3.60
N GLY A 213 -9.75 6.81 3.18
CA GLY A 213 -9.68 5.39 3.50
C GLY A 213 -9.57 5.11 5.00
N CYS A 214 -8.71 5.84 5.71
CA CYS A 214 -8.56 5.66 7.17
C CYS A 214 -9.83 6.08 7.92
N ASN A 215 -10.42 7.23 7.59
CA ASN A 215 -11.62 7.69 8.27
C ASN A 215 -12.86 6.84 7.91
N ALA A 216 -12.94 6.33 6.67
CA ALA A 216 -14.00 5.40 6.27
C ALA A 216 -13.87 4.05 6.98
N ALA A 217 -12.65 3.51 7.10
CA ALA A 217 -12.38 2.30 7.87
C ALA A 217 -12.81 2.45 9.34
N ASN A 218 -12.43 3.54 9.98
CA ASN A 218 -12.82 3.82 11.37
C ASN A 218 -14.33 4.04 11.54
N LEU A 219 -15.05 4.47 10.50
CA LEU A 219 -16.50 4.69 10.56
C LEU A 219 -17.29 3.38 10.39
N ILE A 220 -16.79 2.45 9.56
CA ILE A 220 -17.44 1.16 9.32
C ILE A 220 -17.08 0.11 10.38
N ASP A 221 -15.99 0.30 11.11
CA ASP A 221 -15.53 -0.59 12.18
C ASP A 221 -16.34 -0.39 13.47
N GLY A 222 -17.57 -0.91 13.47
CA GLY A 222 -18.49 -0.89 14.62
C GLY A 222 -19.26 -2.19 14.82
N LEU A 223 -19.00 -3.21 13.99
CA LEU A 223 -19.62 -4.53 14.05
C LEU A 223 -18.54 -5.60 13.87
N ASP A 224 -18.63 -6.67 14.66
CA ASP A 224 -17.66 -7.77 14.66
C ASP A 224 -17.41 -8.32 13.25
N GLY A 225 -16.19 -8.14 12.74
CA GLY A 225 -15.75 -8.70 11.47
C GLY A 225 -16.21 -7.95 10.21
N LEU A 226 -16.93 -6.83 10.34
CA LEU A 226 -17.38 -6.05 9.19
C LEU A 226 -16.19 -5.41 8.44
N LEU A 227 -15.31 -4.70 9.15
CA LEU A 227 -14.14 -4.05 8.54
C LEU A 227 -13.25 -5.10 7.85
N SER A 228 -12.88 -6.17 8.55
CA SER A 228 -12.00 -7.20 8.02
C SER A 228 -12.61 -7.95 6.83
N GLY A 229 -13.93 -8.18 6.83
CA GLY A 229 -14.66 -8.77 5.69
C GLY A 229 -14.61 -7.88 4.45
N VAL A 230 -14.92 -6.59 4.59
CA VAL A 230 -14.86 -5.62 3.48
C VAL A 230 -13.43 -5.47 2.97
N THR A 231 -12.45 -5.34 3.86
CA THR A 231 -11.03 -5.30 3.47
C THR A 231 -10.63 -6.56 2.71
N GLY A 232 -11.05 -7.75 3.15
CA GLY A 232 -10.80 -9.01 2.45
C GLY A 232 -11.33 -9.01 1.02
N MET A 233 -12.56 -8.54 0.80
CA MET A 233 -13.14 -8.42 -0.54
C MET A 233 -12.37 -7.43 -1.42
N VAL A 234 -11.98 -6.27 -0.87
CA VAL A 234 -11.15 -5.28 -1.58
C VAL A 234 -9.80 -5.87 -1.96
N MET A 235 -9.14 -6.61 -1.07
CA MET A 235 -7.85 -7.23 -1.36
C MET A 235 -7.94 -8.31 -2.45
N ILE A 236 -9.03 -9.09 -2.49
CA ILE A 236 -9.28 -10.05 -3.58
C ILE A 236 -9.45 -9.30 -4.91
N GLY A 237 -10.23 -8.22 -4.93
CA GLY A 237 -10.40 -7.39 -6.12
C GLY A 237 -9.08 -6.79 -6.62
N LEU A 238 -8.28 -6.24 -5.71
CA LEU A 238 -6.95 -5.69 -6.02
C LEU A 238 -5.99 -6.76 -6.52
N LEU A 239 -6.03 -7.98 -5.96
CA LEU A 239 -5.24 -9.11 -6.44
C LEU A 239 -5.62 -9.45 -7.90
N LEU A 240 -6.91 -9.58 -8.19
CA LEU A 240 -7.37 -9.86 -9.55
C LEU A 240 -6.93 -8.76 -10.52
N ILE A 241 -7.09 -7.49 -10.15
CA ILE A 241 -6.65 -6.35 -10.97
C ILE A 241 -5.13 -6.37 -11.18
N SER A 242 -4.35 -6.72 -10.15
CA SER A 242 -2.88 -6.76 -10.23
C SER A 242 -2.34 -7.88 -11.13
N LEU A 243 -3.15 -8.90 -11.41
CA LEU A 243 -2.78 -10.00 -12.31
C LEU A 243 -3.13 -9.71 -13.77
N LEU A 244 -3.97 -8.70 -14.05
CA LEU A 244 -4.37 -8.26 -15.39
C LEU A 244 -3.37 -7.27 -16.00
#